data_AF-A0AA39U7J7-F1
#
_entry.id   AF-A0AA39U7J7-F1
#
_cell.length_a   1.000
_cell.length_b   1.000
_cell.length_c   1.000
_cell.angle_alpha   90.00
_cell.angle_beta   90.00
_cell.angle_gamma   90.00
#
_symmetry.space_group_name_H-M   'P 1'
#
loop_
_entity.id
_entity.type
_entity.pdbx_description
1 polymer ?
#
loop_
_entity_poly.entity_id
_entity_poly.type
_entity_poly.pdbx_seq_one_letter_code
_entity_poly.pdbx_strand_id
1 'polypeptide(L)'
;MDPAADRHARHAIATIYKTVVMEHTQTAHFNLSERLGAQGLFVYPQIVTQVAEMGGIVFAEGDILVLAIGLTSELLQVKYYVSSPLHQKNKKGIFEEAQALANKIRPRSKQYADHILPRLKDLVEAIGHRMAHKVVKGIPAVLADIYEVFAVQKDVGWYIKSGLLTRGRITNMQHASMTHSLLQPPGFQNCGIVVRQVRLQ
;
A
#
# COMPACT_ATOMS: atom_id res chain seq x y z
N MET A 1 -25.89 -15.78 2.58
CA MET A 1 -24.59 -15.44 1.97
C MET A 1 -23.94 -16.75 1.56
N ASP A 2 -23.44 -16.85 0.33
CA ASP A 2 -22.74 -18.05 -0.13
C ASP A 2 -21.40 -18.18 0.63
N PRO A 3 -21.16 -19.26 1.39
CA PRO A 3 -19.93 -19.46 2.15
C PRO A 3 -18.67 -19.54 1.28
N ALA A 4 -18.79 -19.88 -0.01
CA ALA A 4 -17.68 -19.89 -0.95
C ALA A 4 -17.24 -18.47 -1.35
N ALA A 5 -18.19 -17.58 -1.63
CA ALA A 5 -17.92 -16.17 -1.93
C ALA A 5 -17.21 -15.46 -0.75
N ASP A 6 -17.59 -15.82 0.47
CA ASP A 6 -16.96 -15.36 1.71
C ASP A 6 -15.52 -15.90 1.86
N ARG A 7 -15.25 -17.17 1.48
CA ARG A 7 -13.90 -17.73 1.47
C ARG A 7 -12.95 -17.01 0.50
N HIS A 8 -13.39 -16.72 -0.73
CA HIS A 8 -12.57 -15.98 -1.70
C HIS A 8 -12.31 -14.54 -1.24
N ALA A 9 -13.31 -13.86 -0.67
CA ALA A 9 -13.15 -12.53 -0.11
C ALA A 9 -12.15 -12.51 1.05
N ARG A 10 -12.24 -13.46 1.99
CA ARG A 10 -11.27 -13.60 3.09
C ARG A 10 -9.86 -13.88 2.59
N HIS A 11 -9.71 -14.80 1.64
CA HIS A 11 -8.41 -15.10 1.06
C HIS A 11 -7.81 -13.88 0.37
N ALA A 12 -8.61 -13.14 -0.41
CA ALA A 12 -8.16 -11.91 -1.05
C ALA A 12 -7.70 -10.85 -0.03
N ILE A 13 -8.46 -10.64 1.05
CA ILE A 13 -8.06 -9.72 2.14
C ILE A 13 -6.78 -10.17 2.82
N ALA A 14 -6.64 -11.47 3.12
CA ALA A 14 -5.44 -12.04 3.72
C ALA A 14 -4.20 -11.86 2.82
N THR A 15 -4.36 -12.09 1.51
CA THR A 15 -3.31 -11.87 0.51
C THR A 15 -2.91 -10.40 0.46
N ILE A 16 -3.86 -9.47 0.34
CA ILE A 16 -3.59 -8.02 0.33
C ILE A 16 -2.86 -7.61 1.61
N TYR A 17 -3.35 -8.07 2.76
CA TYR A 17 -2.76 -7.78 4.07
C TYR A 17 -1.30 -8.26 4.12
N LYS A 18 -1.05 -9.52 3.77
CA LYS A 18 0.29 -10.10 3.79
C LYS A 18 1.25 -9.34 2.86
N THR A 19 0.84 -9.08 1.62
CA THR A 19 1.65 -8.33 0.65
C THR A 19 2.07 -6.97 1.21
N VAL A 20 1.10 -6.19 1.73
CA VAL A 20 1.35 -4.81 2.18
C VAL A 20 2.13 -4.78 3.49
N VAL A 21 1.81 -5.63 4.45
CA VAL A 21 2.52 -5.67 5.73
C VAL A 21 3.95 -6.12 5.54
N MET A 22 4.19 -7.13 4.70
CA MET A 22 5.57 -7.59 4.48
C MET A 22 6.42 -6.56 3.74
N GLU A 23 5.85 -5.86 2.75
CA GLU A 23 6.53 -4.76 2.06
C GLU A 23 6.94 -3.64 3.04
N HIS A 24 6.02 -3.19 3.91
CA HIS A 24 6.34 -2.19 4.95
C HIS A 24 7.38 -2.68 5.91
N THR A 25 7.23 -3.91 6.39
CA THR A 25 8.08 -4.45 7.45
C THR A 25 9.51 -4.63 6.94
N GLN A 26 9.70 -5.18 5.75
CA GLN A 26 11.02 -5.34 5.14
C GLN A 26 11.69 -3.99 4.87
N THR A 27 10.95 -3.05 4.28
CA THR A 27 11.47 -1.70 3.99
C THR A 27 11.82 -0.95 5.27
N ALA A 28 10.98 -1.03 6.30
CA ALA A 28 11.22 -0.37 7.58
C ALA A 28 12.46 -0.93 8.27
N HIS A 29 12.63 -2.26 8.35
CA HIS A 29 13.80 -2.84 9.01
C HIS A 29 15.10 -2.53 8.26
N PHE A 30 15.06 -2.54 6.93
CA PHE A 30 16.22 -2.14 6.13
C PHE A 30 16.60 -0.67 6.40
N ASN A 31 15.64 0.23 6.30
CA ASN A 31 15.85 1.66 6.58
C ASN A 31 16.30 1.93 8.02
N LEU A 32 15.78 1.17 8.99
CA LEU A 32 16.20 1.26 10.39
C LEU A 32 17.67 0.81 10.55
N SER A 33 18.05 -0.30 9.93
CA SER A 33 19.43 -0.79 9.94
C SER A 33 20.39 0.25 9.36
N GLU A 34 20.09 0.83 8.20
CA GLU A 34 20.93 1.85 7.57
C GLU A 34 21.07 3.11 8.41
N ARG A 35 19.98 3.56 9.06
CA ARG A 35 19.99 4.75 9.92
C ARG A 35 20.81 4.60 11.19
N LEU A 36 21.05 3.37 11.65
CA LEU A 36 21.94 3.07 12.77
C LEU A 36 23.41 2.92 12.33
N GLY A 37 23.70 2.99 11.03
CA GLY A 37 25.04 2.79 10.47
C GLY A 37 25.60 1.41 10.83
N ALA A 38 26.88 1.34 11.20
CA ALA A 38 27.52 0.08 11.58
C ALA A 38 26.84 -0.61 12.78
N GLN A 39 26.20 0.16 13.67
CA GLN A 39 25.51 -0.40 14.83
C GLN A 39 24.24 -1.16 14.45
N GLY A 40 23.65 -0.87 13.29
CA GLY A 40 22.50 -1.62 12.77
C GLY A 40 22.83 -3.08 12.44
N LEU A 41 24.12 -3.38 12.24
CA LEU A 41 24.62 -4.73 11.98
C LEU A 41 24.95 -5.52 13.25
N PHE A 42 24.85 -4.90 14.43
CA PHE A 42 25.16 -5.58 15.68
C PHE A 42 24.07 -6.59 16.04
N VAL A 43 24.49 -7.64 16.76
CA VAL A 43 23.58 -8.73 17.16
C VAL A 43 22.55 -8.27 18.19
N TYR A 44 22.91 -7.32 19.06
CA TYR A 44 22.06 -6.84 20.15
C TYR A 44 20.69 -6.26 19.70
N PRO A 45 20.61 -5.33 18.73
CA PRO A 45 19.34 -4.82 18.24
C PRO A 45 18.52 -5.84 17.42
N GLN A 46 19.09 -7.01 17.09
CA GLN A 46 18.44 -8.11 16.35
C GLN A 46 17.86 -7.76 14.96
N ILE A 47 18.09 -6.56 14.45
CA ILE A 47 17.53 -6.10 13.16
C ILE A 47 17.95 -7.02 12.01
N VAL A 48 19.23 -7.40 11.94
CA VAL A 48 19.74 -8.32 10.90
C VAL A 48 19.06 -9.69 10.97
N THR A 49 18.87 -10.21 12.18
CA THR A 49 18.18 -11.49 12.41
C THR A 49 16.73 -11.39 11.94
N GLN A 50 16.02 -10.34 12.31
CA GLN A 50 14.64 -10.10 11.90
C GLN A 50 14.51 -9.97 10.37
N VAL A 51 15.44 -9.27 9.71
CA VAL A 51 15.49 -9.17 8.24
C VAL A 51 15.64 -10.54 7.59
N ALA A 52 16.51 -11.39 8.13
CA ALA A 52 16.70 -12.75 7.63
C ALA A 52 15.43 -13.60 7.84
N GLU A 53 14.81 -13.54 9.01
CA GLU A 53 13.59 -14.28 9.34
C GLU A 53 12.40 -13.84 8.48
N MET A 54 12.25 -12.53 8.24
CA MET A 54 11.22 -12.00 7.35
C MET A 54 11.30 -12.56 5.94
N GLY A 55 12.50 -12.85 5.44
CA GLY A 55 12.69 -13.53 4.17
C GLY A 55 11.93 -14.86 4.12
N GLY A 56 11.97 -15.64 5.21
CA GLY A 56 11.19 -16.88 5.34
C GLY A 56 9.67 -16.64 5.36
N ILE A 57 9.21 -15.61 6.06
CA ILE A 57 7.78 -15.26 6.16
C ILE A 57 7.19 -14.85 4.80
N VAL A 58 7.98 -14.21 3.93
CA VAL A 58 7.56 -13.83 2.58
C VAL A 58 7.21 -15.07 1.72
N PHE A 59 7.92 -16.18 1.89
CA PHE A 59 7.70 -17.40 1.11
C PHE A 59 6.72 -18.37 1.78
N ALA A 60 6.71 -18.44 3.11
CA ALA A 60 5.84 -19.32 3.88
C ALA A 60 4.36 -19.06 3.56
N GLU A 61 3.49 -20.08 3.57
CA GLU A 61 2.03 -19.93 3.32
C GLU A 61 1.68 -19.32 1.94
N GLY A 62 2.59 -19.42 0.98
CA GLY A 62 2.45 -18.90 -0.37
C GLY A 62 3.32 -17.68 -0.60
N ASP A 63 4.16 -17.78 -1.63
CA ASP A 63 4.99 -16.69 -2.10
C ASP A 63 4.13 -15.46 -2.43
N ILE A 64 4.51 -14.30 -1.89
CA ILE A 64 3.77 -13.04 -2.06
C ILE A 64 3.54 -12.68 -3.53
N LEU A 65 4.52 -12.89 -4.40
CA LEU A 65 4.40 -12.61 -5.83
C LEU A 65 3.40 -13.56 -6.48
N VAL A 66 3.47 -14.86 -6.16
CA VAL A 66 2.51 -15.86 -6.66
C VAL A 66 1.09 -15.54 -6.20
N LEU A 67 0.92 -15.20 -4.93
CA LEU A 67 -0.37 -14.79 -4.36
C LEU A 67 -0.90 -13.52 -5.03
N ALA A 68 -0.05 -12.51 -5.24
CA ALA A 68 -0.42 -11.27 -5.91
C ALA A 68 -0.81 -11.47 -7.37
N ILE A 69 -0.09 -12.35 -8.10
CA ILE A 69 -0.42 -12.74 -9.48
C ILE A 69 -1.79 -13.42 -9.51
N GLY A 70 -2.02 -14.39 -8.62
CA GLY A 70 -3.29 -15.11 -8.53
C GLY A 70 -4.45 -14.17 -8.27
N LEU A 71 -4.37 -13.39 -7.20
CA LEU A 71 -5.38 -12.41 -6.80
C LEU A 71 -5.66 -11.40 -7.92
N THR A 72 -4.63 -10.78 -8.49
CA THR A 72 -4.85 -9.72 -9.48
C THR A 72 -5.36 -10.26 -10.79
N SER A 73 -4.94 -11.46 -11.21
CA SER A 73 -5.49 -12.14 -12.38
C SER A 73 -6.98 -12.42 -12.23
N GLU A 74 -7.42 -12.82 -11.04
CA GLU A 74 -8.83 -13.04 -10.72
C GLU A 74 -9.63 -11.73 -10.68
N LEU A 75 -9.06 -10.66 -10.13
CA LEU A 75 -9.67 -9.33 -10.12
C LEU A 75 -9.80 -8.73 -11.52
N LEU A 76 -8.78 -8.87 -12.38
CA LEU A 76 -8.79 -8.38 -13.76
C LEU A 76 -9.83 -9.13 -14.61
N GLN A 77 -10.03 -10.43 -14.37
CA GLN A 77 -11.06 -11.25 -14.99
C GLN A 77 -12.46 -11.04 -14.40
N VAL A 78 -12.61 -10.13 -13.43
CA VAL A 78 -13.89 -9.79 -12.78
C VAL A 78 -14.56 -11.01 -12.14
N LYS A 79 -13.78 -11.97 -11.64
CA LYS A 79 -14.30 -13.23 -11.07
C LYS A 79 -14.97 -13.04 -9.71
N TYR A 80 -14.49 -12.07 -8.93
CA TYR A 80 -15.14 -11.64 -7.69
C TYR A 80 -14.78 -10.19 -7.39
N TYR A 81 -15.69 -9.51 -6.70
CA TYR A 81 -15.44 -8.18 -6.18
C TYR A 81 -15.02 -8.34 -4.72
N VAL A 82 -13.82 -7.86 -4.37
CA VAL A 82 -13.48 -7.69 -2.96
C VAL A 82 -14.50 -6.69 -2.40
N SER A 83 -15.43 -7.19 -1.59
CA SER A 83 -16.44 -6.42 -0.86
C SER A 83 -15.73 -5.51 0.13
N SER A 84 -15.17 -4.44 -0.41
CA SER A 84 -14.77 -3.28 0.34
C SER A 84 -15.72 -2.17 -0.10
N PRO A 85 -16.26 -1.35 0.82
CA PRO A 85 -17.15 -0.21 0.55
C PRO A 85 -16.42 0.94 -0.19
N LEU A 86 -15.67 0.60 -1.23
CA LEU A 86 -14.55 1.35 -1.78
C LEU A 86 -14.53 1.38 -3.31
N HIS A 87 -15.53 0.79 -3.96
CA HIS A 87 -15.63 0.79 -5.42
C HIS A 87 -16.07 2.13 -6.03
N GLN A 88 -16.51 3.13 -5.25
CA GLN A 88 -17.35 4.15 -5.88
C GLN A 88 -16.67 5.36 -6.51
N LYS A 89 -15.41 5.74 -6.22
CA LYS A 89 -14.86 6.99 -6.83
C LYS A 89 -13.40 6.99 -7.33
N ASN A 90 -12.44 6.36 -6.64
CA ASN A 90 -11.01 6.57 -6.98
C ASN A 90 -10.24 5.33 -7.48
N LYS A 91 -10.87 4.17 -7.69
CA LYS A 91 -10.22 2.97 -8.26
C LYS A 91 -9.98 3.04 -9.76
N LYS A 92 -10.45 4.11 -10.43
CA LYS A 92 -10.56 4.16 -11.87
C LYS A 92 -9.20 4.10 -12.58
N GLY A 93 -8.27 5.03 -12.36
CA GLY A 93 -7.05 5.13 -13.18
C GLY A 93 -6.17 3.87 -13.31
N ILE A 94 -5.39 3.51 -12.29
CA ILE A 94 -4.34 2.47 -12.43
C ILE A 94 -4.93 1.09 -12.73
N PHE A 95 -6.05 0.75 -12.07
CA PHE A 95 -6.69 -0.54 -12.25
C PHE A 95 -7.41 -0.63 -13.61
N GLU A 96 -8.08 0.44 -14.08
CA GLU A 96 -8.67 0.45 -15.42
C GLU A 96 -7.59 0.42 -16.52
N GLU A 97 -6.46 1.11 -16.34
CA GLU A 97 -5.33 1.03 -17.27
C GLU A 97 -4.80 -0.41 -17.37
N ALA A 98 -4.59 -1.08 -16.23
CA ALA A 98 -4.16 -2.47 -16.18
C ALA A 98 -5.20 -3.42 -16.76
N GLN A 99 -6.49 -3.17 -16.50
CA GLN A 99 -7.60 -3.96 -17.04
C GLN A 99 -7.76 -3.78 -18.54
N ALA A 100 -7.63 -2.56 -19.06
CA ALA A 100 -7.67 -2.28 -20.49
C ALA A 100 -6.51 -2.97 -21.24
N LEU A 101 -5.32 -3.03 -20.64
CA LEU A 101 -4.19 -3.79 -21.18
C LEU A 101 -4.43 -5.30 -21.10
N ALA A 102 -4.94 -5.80 -19.97
CA ALA A 102 -5.24 -7.22 -19.78
C ALA A 102 -6.33 -7.71 -20.74
N ASN A 103 -7.29 -6.88 -21.12
CA ASN A 103 -8.32 -7.22 -22.11
C ASN A 103 -7.77 -7.30 -23.55
N LYS A 104 -6.72 -6.53 -23.86
CA LYS A 104 -6.08 -6.53 -25.19
C LYS A 104 -5.12 -7.70 -25.38
N ILE A 105 -4.53 -8.18 -24.28
CA ILE A 105 -3.45 -9.17 -24.32
C ILE A 105 -4.00 -10.53 -23.87
N ARG A 106 -3.72 -11.59 -24.65
CA ARG A 106 -4.13 -12.95 -24.28
C ARG A 106 -3.48 -13.35 -22.93
N PRO A 107 -4.25 -13.92 -21.99
CA PRO A 107 -3.71 -14.49 -20.77
C PRO A 107 -2.62 -15.53 -21.08
N ARG A 108 -1.53 -15.53 -20.31
CA ARG A 108 -0.35 -16.43 -20.47
C ARG A 108 0.46 -16.24 -21.76
N SER A 109 0.26 -15.14 -22.49
CA SER A 109 1.17 -14.77 -23.59
C SER A 109 2.47 -14.17 -23.05
N LYS A 110 3.54 -14.20 -23.86
CA LYS A 110 4.80 -13.53 -23.53
C LYS A 110 4.60 -12.03 -23.26
N GLN A 111 3.75 -11.38 -24.06
CA GLN A 111 3.40 -9.97 -23.87
C GLN A 111 2.74 -9.70 -22.52
N TYR A 112 1.91 -10.63 -22.03
CA TYR A 112 1.33 -10.54 -20.69
C TYR A 112 2.41 -10.63 -19.60
N ALA A 113 3.35 -11.55 -19.78
CA ALA A 113 4.46 -11.73 -18.86
C ALA A 113 5.36 -10.48 -18.79
N ASP A 114 5.63 -9.84 -19.91
CA ASP A 114 6.54 -8.70 -19.98
C ASP A 114 5.90 -7.40 -19.46
N HIS A 115 4.60 -7.18 -19.72
CA HIS A 115 3.95 -5.88 -19.48
C HIS A 115 3.00 -5.85 -18.28
N ILE A 116 2.39 -6.99 -17.93
CA ILE A 116 1.35 -7.06 -16.91
C ILE A 116 1.89 -7.66 -15.61
N LEU A 117 2.58 -8.81 -15.67
CA LEU A 117 3.10 -9.49 -14.46
C LEU A 117 3.94 -8.58 -13.54
N PRO A 118 4.86 -7.73 -14.04
CA PRO A 118 5.68 -6.90 -13.16
C PRO A 118 4.87 -5.90 -12.35
N ARG A 119 3.68 -5.51 -12.83
CA ARG A 119 2.81 -4.50 -12.22
C ARG A 119 1.81 -5.09 -11.23
N LEU A 120 1.62 -6.42 -11.22
CA LEU A 120 0.54 -7.04 -10.44
C LEU A 120 0.75 -6.88 -8.93
N LYS A 121 1.98 -7.00 -8.45
CA LYS A 121 2.31 -6.78 -7.04
C LYS A 121 1.99 -5.34 -6.61
N ASP A 122 2.43 -4.36 -7.39
CA ASP A 122 2.19 -2.94 -7.11
C ASP A 122 0.68 -2.60 -7.09
N LEU A 123 -0.12 -3.24 -7.94
CA LEU A 123 -1.57 -3.09 -7.93
C LEU A 123 -2.19 -3.60 -6.62
N VAL A 124 -1.73 -4.74 -6.10
CA VAL A 124 -2.20 -5.29 -4.81
C VAL A 124 -1.81 -4.36 -3.66
N GLU A 125 -0.59 -3.82 -3.68
CA GLU A 125 -0.10 -2.87 -2.67
C GLU A 125 -0.89 -1.57 -2.68
N ALA A 126 -1.15 -1.00 -3.86
CA ALA A 126 -1.98 0.18 -4.02
C ALA A 126 -3.41 -0.04 -3.49
N ILE A 127 -3.98 -1.24 -3.68
CA ILE A 127 -5.28 -1.62 -3.08
C ILE A 127 -5.15 -1.65 -1.55
N GLY A 128 -4.10 -2.26 -1.02
CA GLY A 128 -3.88 -2.39 0.41
C GLY A 128 -3.64 -1.06 1.13
N HIS A 129 -2.85 -0.14 0.57
CA HIS A 129 -2.65 1.21 1.14
C HIS A 129 -3.98 1.95 1.31
N ARG A 130 -4.88 1.81 0.34
CA ARG A 130 -6.22 2.41 0.38
C ARG A 130 -7.13 1.75 1.41
N MET A 131 -6.99 0.43 1.59
CA MET A 131 -7.68 -0.29 2.66
C MET A 131 -7.19 0.19 4.02
N ALA A 132 -5.88 0.32 4.21
CA ALA A 132 -5.27 0.79 5.45
C ALA A 132 -5.73 2.21 5.82
N HIS A 133 -5.69 3.16 4.88
CA HIS A 133 -6.12 4.55 5.12
C HIS A 133 -7.60 4.67 5.55
N LYS A 134 -8.48 3.74 5.14
CA LYS A 134 -9.90 3.79 5.54
C LYS A 134 -10.20 3.18 6.91
N VAL A 135 -9.31 2.35 7.45
CA VAL A 135 -9.50 1.63 8.73
C VAL A 135 -9.00 2.46 9.93
N VAL A 136 -8.53 3.69 9.70
CA VAL A 136 -7.88 4.62 10.67
C VAL A 136 -8.79 5.08 11.84
N LYS A 137 -9.90 4.42 12.12
CA LYS A 137 -10.70 4.71 13.32
C LYS A 137 -9.88 4.41 14.58
N GLY A 138 -9.59 5.43 15.38
CA GLY A 138 -8.88 5.30 16.66
C GLY A 138 -7.37 5.57 16.61
N ILE A 139 -6.80 5.91 15.45
CA ILE A 139 -5.39 6.28 15.31
C ILE A 139 -5.26 7.82 15.37
N PRO A 140 -4.24 8.39 16.02
CA PRO A 140 -3.93 9.82 15.95
C PRO A 140 -3.87 10.32 14.51
N ALA A 141 -4.52 11.46 14.23
CA ALA A 141 -4.59 12.04 12.88
C ALA A 141 -3.19 12.25 12.26
N VAL A 142 -2.19 12.58 13.09
CA VAL A 142 -0.80 12.76 12.66
C VAL A 142 -0.24 11.52 11.95
N LEU A 143 -0.48 10.33 12.51
CA LEU A 143 0.01 9.08 11.94
C LEU A 143 -0.73 8.73 10.64
N ALA A 144 -2.01 9.08 10.56
CA ALA A 144 -2.79 8.95 9.34
C ALA A 144 -2.23 9.82 8.21
N ASP A 145 -1.91 11.08 8.52
CA ASP A 145 -1.37 12.05 7.57
C ASP A 145 0.04 11.65 7.09
N ILE A 146 0.88 11.12 7.98
CA ILE A 146 2.19 10.56 7.62
C ILE A 146 2.02 9.36 6.69
N TYR A 147 1.10 8.45 7.02
CA TYR A 147 0.84 7.27 6.21
C TYR A 147 0.29 7.62 4.82
N GLU A 148 -0.59 8.63 4.74
CA GLU A 148 -1.13 9.12 3.46
C GLU A 148 -0.02 9.68 2.58
N VAL A 149 0.86 10.52 3.13
CA VAL A 149 2.01 11.06 2.40
C VAL A 149 2.93 9.94 1.90
N PHE A 150 3.20 8.95 2.76
CA PHE A 150 4.00 7.79 2.39
C PHE A 150 3.35 6.98 1.25
N ALA A 151 2.04 6.73 1.31
CA ALA A 151 1.32 6.03 0.25
C ALA A 151 1.30 6.82 -1.08
N VAL A 152 1.26 8.15 -1.03
CA VAL A 152 1.40 9.01 -2.21
C VAL A 152 2.82 8.95 -2.79
N GLN A 153 3.84 8.88 -1.92
CA GLN A 153 5.25 8.79 -2.35
C GLN A 153 5.57 7.50 -3.12
N LYS A 154 4.86 6.40 -2.85
CA LYS A 154 5.03 5.15 -3.59
C LYS A 154 4.64 5.27 -5.07
N ASP A 155 3.64 6.10 -5.38
CA ASP A 155 3.06 6.22 -6.74
C ASP A 155 3.01 7.66 -7.28
N VAL A 156 4.05 8.47 -6.99
CA VAL A 156 4.10 9.90 -7.37
C VAL A 156 3.81 10.13 -8.85
N GLY A 157 4.37 9.30 -9.73
CA GLY A 157 4.20 9.42 -11.17
C GLY A 157 2.74 9.36 -11.61
N TRP A 158 1.93 8.53 -10.95
CA TRP A 158 0.51 8.43 -11.26
C TRP A 158 -0.27 9.66 -10.77
N TYR A 159 0.01 10.16 -9.57
CA TYR A 159 -0.66 11.35 -9.03
C TYR A 159 -0.38 12.61 -9.86
N ILE A 160 0.83 12.70 -10.43
CA ILE A 160 1.19 13.78 -11.35
C ILE A 160 0.49 13.60 -12.70
N LYS A 161 0.55 12.40 -13.30
CA LYS A 161 -0.08 12.11 -14.60
C LYS A 161 -1.60 12.31 -14.57
N SER A 162 -2.24 11.96 -13.47
CA SER A 162 -3.69 12.14 -13.28
C SER A 162 -4.10 13.59 -13.01
N GLY A 163 -3.14 14.51 -12.84
CA GLY A 163 -3.41 15.91 -12.52
C GLY A 163 -3.95 16.13 -11.10
N LEU A 164 -3.97 15.10 -10.25
CA LEU A 164 -4.50 15.17 -8.89
C LEU A 164 -3.55 15.93 -7.95
N LEU A 165 -2.24 15.79 -8.14
CA LEU A 165 -1.22 16.44 -7.31
C LEU A 165 -0.07 16.98 -8.15
N THR A 166 0.49 18.11 -7.72
CA THR A 166 1.74 18.65 -8.25
C THR A 166 2.91 18.26 -7.35
N ARG A 167 4.13 18.27 -7.89
CA ARG A 167 5.35 17.99 -7.10
C ARG A 167 5.46 18.92 -5.88
N GLY A 168 5.20 20.22 -6.05
CA GLY A 168 5.22 21.19 -4.96
C GLY A 168 4.17 20.89 -3.87
N ARG A 169 2.98 20.44 -4.27
CA ARG A 169 1.94 20.04 -3.31
C ARG A 169 2.35 18.81 -2.50
N ILE A 170 2.99 17.82 -3.13
CA ILE A 170 3.50 16.63 -2.43
C ILE A 170 4.58 17.01 -1.41
N THR A 171 5.52 17.90 -1.77
CA THR A 171 6.53 18.42 -0.84
C THR A 171 5.90 19.17 0.34
N ASN A 172 4.88 19.99 0.08
CA ASN A 172 4.17 20.72 1.14
C ASN A 172 3.43 19.76 2.08
N MET A 173 2.80 18.70 1.55
CA MET A 173 2.17 17.66 2.37
C MET A 173 3.19 16.95 3.26
N GLN A 174 4.36 16.59 2.72
CA GLN A 174 5.46 16.00 3.49
C GLN A 174 5.90 16.92 4.62
N HIS A 175 6.14 18.20 4.31
CA HIS A 175 6.55 19.19 5.30
C HIS A 175 5.49 19.34 6.40
N ALA A 176 4.22 19.52 6.04
CA ALA A 176 3.13 19.67 6.98
C ALA A 176 2.99 18.47 7.93
N SER A 177 3.04 17.24 7.40
CA SER A 177 2.96 16.02 8.21
C SER A 177 4.15 15.90 9.19
N MET A 178 5.36 16.27 8.76
CA MET A 178 6.55 16.26 9.62
C MET A 178 6.51 17.38 10.68
N THR A 179 6.02 18.57 10.35
CA THR A 179 5.88 19.65 11.34
C THR A 179 4.82 19.30 12.38
N HIS A 180 3.70 18.70 11.95
CA HIS A 180 2.62 18.31 12.86
C HIS A 180 3.05 17.21 13.85
N SER A 181 3.96 16.30 13.46
CA SER A 181 4.52 15.30 14.39
C SER A 181 5.55 15.88 15.37
N LEU A 182 6.31 16.91 14.97
CA LEU A 182 7.28 17.56 15.84
C LEU A 182 6.64 18.51 16.87
N LEU A 183 5.46 19.06 16.57
CA LEU A 183 4.76 20.02 17.43
C LEU A 183 3.82 19.37 18.47
N GLN A 184 3.72 18.04 18.53
CA GLN A 184 2.95 17.34 19.57
C GLN A 184 3.87 16.71 20.63
N PRO A 185 4.21 17.43 21.72
CA PRO A 185 4.71 16.76 22.92
C PRO A 185 3.59 15.90 23.55
N PRO A 186 3.93 14.80 24.26
CA PRO A 186 2.94 13.92 24.87
C PRO A 186 2.28 14.65 26.04
N GLY A 187 1.08 15.21 25.85
CA GLY A 187 0.35 15.81 26.97
C GLY A 187 -0.84 16.72 26.67
N PHE A 188 -1.08 17.17 25.44
CA PHE A 188 -2.17 18.12 25.18
C PHE A 188 -3.18 17.61 24.15
N GLN A 189 -4.27 17.04 24.67
CA GLN A 189 -5.58 17.10 24.02
C GLN A 189 -5.99 18.57 23.90
N ASN A 190 -6.66 18.91 22.80
CA ASN A 190 -7.22 20.23 22.45
C ASN A 190 -6.27 21.22 21.80
N CYS A 191 -6.04 21.05 20.49
CA CYS A 191 -6.02 22.22 19.61
C CYS A 191 -6.55 21.82 18.22
N GLY A 192 -7.84 22.08 17.98
CA GLY A 192 -8.41 21.96 16.66
C GLY A 192 -7.92 23.11 15.79
N ILE A 193 -7.07 22.83 14.80
CA ILE A 193 -6.74 23.78 13.73
C ILE A 193 -6.74 23.05 12.38
N VAL A 194 -7.84 23.25 11.66
CA VAL A 194 -7.93 23.58 10.22
C VAL A 194 -6.95 22.91 9.26
N VAL A 195 -7.16 21.62 8.92
CA VAL A 195 -6.78 21.06 7.60
C VAL A 195 -7.88 20.11 7.10
N ARG A 196 -9.15 20.53 7.15
CA ARG A 196 -10.30 19.76 6.65
C ARG A 196 -11.09 20.43 5.52
N GLN A 197 -10.48 21.38 4.81
CA GLN A 197 -11.09 22.05 3.66
C GLN A 197 -10.30 21.90 2.35
N VAL A 198 -9.81 20.71 2.02
CA VAL A 198 -9.54 20.37 0.60
C VAL A 198 -9.87 18.91 0.35
N ARG A 199 -11.12 18.51 0.61
CA ARG A 199 -11.66 17.23 0.18
C ARG A 199 -12.34 17.46 -1.17
N LEU A 200 -11.67 16.99 -2.23
CA LEU A 200 -12.22 16.60 -3.53
C LEU A 200 -13.55 17.28 -3.93
N GLN A 201 -13.45 18.37 -4.69
CA GLN A 201 -14.39 18.59 -5.79
C GLN A 201 -13.90 17.81 -7.00
#